data_AF-A0A4P6G9V2-F1
#
_entry.id   AF-A0A4P6G9V2-F1
#
_cell.length_a   1.000
_cell.length_b   1.000
_cell.length_c   1.000
_cell.angle_alpha   90.00
_cell.angle_beta   90.00
_cell.angle_gamma   90.00
#
_symmetry.space_group_name_H-M   'P 1'
#
loop_
_entity.id
_entity.type
_entity.pdbx_description
1 polymer ?
#
loop_
_entity_poly.entity_id
_entity_poly.type
_entity_poly.pdbx_seq_one_letter_code
_entity_poly.pdbx_strand_id
1 'polypeptide(L)'
;MSKQNVWYLPGPFHRYEDDVKAIAKKNDLIIIDGNVTPDRDDETEHPPKAKLKPEYAEAEAETEPAKMGVAELREWLTAQGVEFDPKAPKVDLIKLIPAE
;
A
#
# COMPACT_ATOMS: atom_id res chain seq x y z
N MET A 1 -7.26 1.25 -27.32
CA MET A 1 -7.82 0.36 -26.30
C MET A 1 -6.70 0.04 -25.34
N SER A 2 -6.42 0.93 -24.39
CA SER A 2 -5.44 0.70 -23.33
C SER A 2 -6.04 -0.38 -22.44
N LYS A 3 -5.45 -1.57 -22.45
CA LYS A 3 -5.99 -2.70 -21.72
C LYS A 3 -5.21 -2.70 -20.42
N GLN A 4 -5.64 -1.89 -19.47
CA GLN A 4 -5.08 -1.71 -18.12
C GLN A 4 -5.03 -3.07 -17.39
N ASN A 5 -4.01 -3.84 -17.72
CA ASN A 5 -3.79 -5.19 -17.22
C ASN A 5 -2.36 -5.32 -16.70
N VAL A 6 -1.62 -4.22 -16.62
CA VAL A 6 -0.31 -4.21 -16.01
C VAL A 6 -0.46 -4.16 -14.51
N TRP A 7 0.08 -5.15 -13.82
CA TRP A 7 0.27 -5.13 -12.40
C TRP A 7 1.69 -4.68 -12.10
N TYR A 8 1.83 -3.43 -11.67
CA TYR A 8 3.09 -2.88 -11.20
C TYR A 8 3.38 -3.46 -9.82
N LEU A 9 4.43 -4.26 -9.73
CA LEU A 9 4.92 -4.73 -8.46
C LEU A 9 5.92 -3.72 -7.88
N PRO A 10 5.65 -3.17 -6.69
CA PRO A 10 6.55 -2.28 -5.96
C PRO A 10 7.86 -2.93 -5.46
N GLY A 11 8.10 -4.20 -5.75
CA GLY A 11 9.37 -4.84 -5.49
C GLY A 11 9.62 -6.08 -6.36
N PRO A 12 10.86 -6.59 -6.34
CA PRO A 12 11.22 -7.77 -7.12
C PRO A 12 10.58 -9.05 -6.56
N PHE A 13 10.19 -9.98 -7.44
CA PHE A 13 9.33 -11.15 -7.13
C PHE A 13 9.83 -12.05 -6.00
N HIS A 14 11.14 -12.11 -5.77
CA HIS A 14 11.74 -12.92 -4.71
C HIS A 14 11.46 -12.39 -3.29
N ARG A 15 10.93 -11.17 -3.16
CA ARG A 15 10.49 -10.59 -1.89
C ARG A 15 9.07 -11.01 -1.49
N TYR A 16 8.30 -11.60 -2.40
CA TYR A 16 6.93 -12.03 -2.13
C TYR A 16 6.89 -13.47 -1.64
N GLU A 17 6.01 -13.72 -0.68
CA GLU A 17 5.73 -15.05 -0.14
C GLU A 17 4.63 -15.75 -0.97
N ASP A 18 3.70 -14.96 -1.48
CA ASP A 18 2.67 -15.40 -2.42
C ASP A 18 3.23 -15.57 -3.84
N ASP A 19 2.61 -16.49 -4.58
CA ASP A 19 2.99 -16.83 -5.95
C ASP A 19 2.50 -15.74 -6.94
N VAL A 20 3.27 -14.64 -7.02
CA VAL A 20 2.96 -13.45 -7.84
C VAL A 20 2.62 -13.81 -9.28
N LYS A 21 3.34 -14.77 -9.88
CA LYS A 21 3.07 -15.26 -11.24
C LYS A 21 1.72 -15.97 -11.34
N ALA A 22 1.32 -16.73 -10.33
CA ALA A 22 0.03 -17.40 -10.30
C ALA A 22 -1.12 -16.39 -10.15
N ILE A 23 -0.94 -15.37 -9.31
CA ILE A 23 -1.90 -14.28 -9.12
C ILE A 23 -2.10 -13.50 -10.43
N ALA A 24 -1.01 -13.13 -11.10
CA ALA A 24 -1.08 -12.42 -12.36
C ALA A 24 -1.76 -13.27 -13.44
N LYS A 25 -1.37 -14.54 -13.57
CA LYS A 25 -1.97 -15.47 -14.53
C LYS A 25 -3.45 -15.75 -14.25
N LYS A 26 -3.86 -15.79 -12.98
CA LYS A 26 -5.27 -15.96 -12.58
C LYS A 26 -6.14 -14.76 -12.96
N ASN A 27 -5.57 -13.57 -12.95
CA ASN A 27 -6.25 -12.32 -13.26
C ASN A 27 -5.97 -11.80 -14.68
N ASP A 28 -5.25 -12.56 -15.51
CA ASP A 28 -4.80 -12.16 -16.86
C ASP A 28 -3.99 -10.85 -16.85
N LEU A 29 -3.14 -10.66 -15.83
CA LEU A 29 -2.33 -9.46 -15.62
C LEU A 29 -0.89 -9.66 -16.10
N ILE A 30 -0.29 -8.61 -16.65
CA ILE A 30 1.11 -8.52 -17.02
C ILE A 30 1.88 -7.94 -15.83
N ILE A 31 2.84 -8.69 -15.32
CA ILE A 31 3.66 -8.20 -14.23
C ILE A 31 4.77 -7.28 -14.76
N ILE A 32 4.83 -6.06 -14.24
CA ILE A 32 5.93 -5.12 -14.49
C ILE A 32 6.50 -4.64 -13.15
N ASP A 33 7.81 -4.41 -13.09
CA ASP A 33 8.43 -3.83 -11.90
C ASP A 33 8.18 -2.31 -11.88
N GLY A 34 7.54 -1.83 -10.81
CA GLY A 34 7.13 -0.44 -10.65
C GLY A 34 8.30 0.52 -10.47
N ASN A 35 9.50 0.03 -10.14
CA ASN A 35 10.68 0.87 -9.96
C ASN A 35 11.40 1.16 -11.30
N VAL A 36 11.16 0.35 -12.33
CA VAL A 36 11.73 0.57 -13.68
C VAL A 36 10.83 1.42 -14.59
N THR A 37 9.61 1.72 -14.15
CA THR A 37 8.61 2.41 -14.96
C THR A 37 8.26 3.76 -14.37
N PRO A 38 8.60 4.88 -15.05
CA PRO A 38 8.25 6.21 -14.58
C PRO A 38 6.76 6.54 -14.78
N ASP A 39 6.05 5.72 -15.56
CA ASP A 39 4.67 5.96 -15.96
C ASP A 39 3.81 4.71 -15.70
N ARG A 40 2.71 4.89 -14.96
CA ARG A 40 1.79 3.84 -14.48
C ARG A 40 0.46 3.87 -15.24
N ASP A 41 0.42 4.47 -16.44
CA ASP A 41 -0.79 4.67 -17.25
C ASP A 41 -1.55 3.38 -17.60
N ASP A 42 -0.86 2.23 -17.65
CA ASP A 42 -1.46 0.92 -17.95
C ASP A 42 -1.76 0.08 -16.68
N GLU A 43 -1.67 0.68 -15.49
CA GLU A 43 -1.92 0.01 -14.21
C GLU A 43 -3.34 -0.53 -14.18
N THR A 44 -3.48 -1.81 -13.85
CA THR A 44 -4.79 -2.42 -13.64
C THR A 44 -5.58 -1.66 -12.58
N GLU A 45 -6.86 -1.40 -12.84
CA GLU A 45 -7.76 -0.76 -11.86
C GLU A 45 -7.88 -1.58 -10.56
N HIS A 46 -7.57 -2.88 -10.59
CA HIS A 46 -7.61 -3.77 -9.44
C HIS A 46 -6.30 -4.56 -9.30
N PRO A 47 -5.22 -3.92 -8.80
CA PRO A 47 -3.97 -4.62 -8.57
C PRO A 47 -4.13 -5.56 -7.38
N PRO A 48 -3.85 -6.87 -7.56
CA PRO A 48 -3.95 -7.82 -6.46
C PRO A 48 -2.85 -7.52 -5.42
N LYS A 49 -3.22 -7.52 -4.13
CA LYS A 49 -2.24 -7.40 -3.05
C LYS A 49 -1.51 -8.74 -2.87
N ALA A 50 -0.28 -8.85 -3.35
CA ALA A 50 0.60 -9.96 -3.01
C ALA A 50 1.18 -9.76 -1.60
N LYS A 51 1.21 -10.79 -0.77
CA LYS A 51 1.94 -10.70 0.50
C LYS A 51 3.43 -10.76 0.23
N LEU A 52 4.12 -9.71 0.67
CA LEU A 52 5.56 -9.72 0.83
C LEU A 52 5.95 -10.58 2.02
N LYS A 53 7.15 -11.16 1.96
CA LYS A 53 7.81 -11.70 3.15
C LYS A 53 7.86 -10.60 4.22
N PRO A 54 7.65 -10.92 5.50
CA PRO A 54 7.62 -9.91 6.56
C PRO A 54 8.89 -9.06 6.62
N GLU A 55 10.05 -9.61 6.25
CA GLU A 55 11.32 -8.87 6.10
C GLU A 55 11.32 -7.77 5.03
N TYR A 56 10.39 -7.81 4.08
CA TYR A 56 10.24 -6.84 2.98
C TYR A 56 8.88 -6.14 2.97
N ALA A 57 7.90 -6.64 3.71
CA ALA A 57 6.55 -6.06 3.84
C ALA A 57 6.55 -4.70 4.56
N GLU A 58 7.59 -4.41 5.34
CA GLU A 58 7.73 -3.15 6.07
C GLU A 58 8.06 -1.96 5.16
N ALA A 59 8.50 -2.21 3.92
CA ALA A 59 8.89 -1.17 2.96
C ALA A 59 7.75 -0.65 2.07
N GLU A 60 6.60 -1.35 2.01
CA GLU A 60 5.46 -0.98 1.14
C GLU A 60 4.20 -0.59 1.91
N ALA A 61 4.25 -0.52 3.24
CA ALA A 61 3.21 0.15 4.02
C ALA A 61 3.39 1.68 3.92
N GLU A 62 3.39 2.19 2.69
CA GLU A 62 3.41 3.61 2.41
C GLU A 62 2.09 4.22 2.92
N THR A 63 2.21 5.15 3.86
CA THR A 63 1.26 6.25 4.11
C THR A 63 -0.14 5.91 4.62
N GLU A 64 -0.42 4.71 5.14
CA GLU A 64 -1.66 4.47 5.89
C GLU A 64 -1.50 4.96 7.36
N PRO A 65 -2.07 6.11 7.77
CA PRO A 65 -2.06 6.53 9.18
C PRO A 65 -2.65 5.45 10.12
N ALA A 66 -3.53 4.59 9.61
CA ALA A 66 -4.06 3.44 10.35
C ALA A 66 -2.98 2.42 10.78
N LYS A 67 -1.87 2.32 10.04
CA LYS A 67 -0.75 1.42 10.36
C LYS A 67 0.41 2.12 11.06
N MET A 68 0.51 3.44 10.96
CA MET A 68 1.50 4.23 11.70
C MET A 68 1.48 3.95 13.21
N GLY A 69 2.63 4.12 13.85
CA GLY A 69 2.74 4.07 15.32
C GLY A 69 1.87 5.15 15.97
N VAL A 70 1.50 4.97 17.25
CA VAL A 70 0.67 5.96 17.97
C VAL A 70 1.34 7.34 18.00
N ALA A 71 2.68 7.40 18.01
CA ALA A 71 3.43 8.65 17.92
C ALA A 71 3.24 9.34 16.56
N GLU A 72 3.54 8.64 15.45
CA GLU A 72 3.37 9.16 14.09
C GLU A 72 1.92 9.53 13.77
N LEU A 73 0.94 8.75 14.23
CA LEU A 73 -0.48 9.05 14.00
C LEU A 73 -0.90 10.38 14.64
N ARG A 74 -0.33 10.72 15.80
CA ARG A 74 -0.57 12.00 16.48
C ARG A 74 0.05 13.16 15.73
N GLU A 75 1.29 12.98 15.27
CA GLU A 75 1.96 14.00 14.45
C GLU A 75 1.22 14.22 13.13
N TRP A 76 0.74 13.15 12.51
CA TRP A 76 -0.05 13.19 11.28
C TRP A 76 -1.40 13.88 11.48
N LEU A 77 -2.17 13.52 12.51
CA LEU A 77 -3.44 14.19 12.85
C LEU A 77 -3.22 15.67 13.19
N THR A 78 -2.13 16.02 13.90
CA THR A 78 -1.77 17.40 14.21
C THR A 78 -1.42 18.18 12.94
N ALA A 79 -0.68 17.55 12.01
CA ALA A 79 -0.36 18.14 10.72
C ALA A 79 -1.59 18.35 9.83
N GLN A 80 -2.61 17.50 9.97
CA GLN A 80 -3.92 17.66 9.35
C GLN A 80 -4.82 18.70 10.07
N GLY A 81 -4.37 19.27 11.19
CA GLY A 81 -5.16 20.20 12.01
C GLY A 81 -6.32 19.53 12.75
N VAL A 82 -6.27 18.21 12.91
CA VAL A 82 -7.25 17.43 13.67
C VAL A 82 -6.83 17.42 15.14
N GLU A 83 -7.65 18.00 16.01
CA GLU A 83 -7.49 17.88 17.46
C GLU A 83 -7.89 16.45 17.90
N PHE A 84 -6.98 15.78 18.60
CA PHE A 84 -7.21 14.48 19.19
C PHE A 84 -6.74 14.47 20.65
N ASP A 85 -7.31 13.56 21.44
CA ASP A 85 -6.94 13.43 22.84
C ASP A 85 -5.55 12.76 22.98
N PRO A 86 -4.58 13.35 23.72
CA PRO A 86 -3.25 12.75 23.90
C PRO A 86 -3.27 11.48 24.75
N LYS A 87 -4.41 11.16 25.39
CA LYS A 87 -4.69 9.89 26.05
C LYS A 87 -5.57 8.95 25.23
N ALA A 88 -6.02 9.35 24.05
CA ALA A 88 -6.83 8.51 23.19
C ALA A 88 -6.04 7.23 22.79
N PRO A 89 -6.68 6.05 22.85
CA PRO A 89 -6.08 4.82 22.36
C PRO A 89 -5.90 4.89 20.84
N LYS A 90 -4.96 4.08 20.31
CA LYS A 90 -4.69 3.99 18.85
C LYS A 90 -5.99 3.87 18.03
N VAL A 91 -6.94 3.09 18.52
CA VAL A 91 -8.23 2.85 17.86
C VAL A 91 -9.04 4.14 17.66
N ASP A 92 -9.01 5.06 18.61
CA ASP A 92 -9.75 6.33 18.50
C ASP A 92 -9.05 7.31 17.57
N LEU A 93 -7.71 7.38 17.67
CA LEU A 93 -6.90 8.16 16.73
C LEU A 93 -7.12 7.71 15.28
N ILE A 94 -7.28 6.40 15.04
CA ILE A 94 -7.55 5.86 13.71
C ILE A 94 -8.93 6.28 13.20
N LYS A 95 -9.94 6.40 14.08
CA LYS A 95 -11.29 6.86 13.69
C LYS A 95 -11.32 8.35 13.35
N LEU A 96 -10.35 9.12 13.84
CA LEU A 96 -10.19 10.54 13.56
C LEU A 96 -9.44 10.81 12.25
N ILE A 97 -8.88 9.78 11.61
CA ILE A 97 -8.27 9.89 10.29
C ILE A 97 -9.40 10.22 9.30
N PRO A 98 -9.38 11.39 8.63
CA PRO A 98 -10.26 11.61 7.50
C PRO A 98 -9.88 10.61 6.40
N ALA A 99 -10.77 9.66 6.12
CA ALA A 99 -10.70 8.90 4.89
C ALA A 99 -11.07 9.88 3.76
N GLU A 100 -10.10 10.20 2.92
CA GLU A 100 -10.30 11.03 1.71
C GLU A 100 -11.37 10.42 0.79
#